data_AF-A0A7S0DE30-F1
#
_entry.id   AF-A0A7S0DE30-F1
#
_cell.length_a   1.000
_cell.length_b   1.000
_cell.length_c   1.000
_cell.angle_alpha   90.00
_cell.angle_beta   90.00
_cell.angle_gamma   90.00
#
_symmetry.space_group_name_H-M   'P 1'
#
loop_
_entity.id
_entity.type
_entity.pdbx_description
1 polymer ?
#
loop_
_entity_poly.entity_id
_entity_poly.type
_entity_poly.pdbx_seq_one_letter_code
_entity_poly.pdbx_strand_id
1 'polypeptide(L)'
;ANLWLVFSSALLAFAFVFGQTAATMFRALIMIFVTNPFGVGDWVRFGDDPVAVKIQELGLNFVVVETFWGEVIFLPVSVCLDARIYNLSRSPSLWMNATIDLDV
;
A
#
# COMPACT_ATOMS: atom_id res chain seq x y z
N ALA A 1 -45.70 12.38 0.76
CA ALA A 1 -45.19 10.99 0.91
C ALA A 1 -43.85 10.73 0.22
N ASN A 2 -43.15 11.74 -0.34
CA ASN A 2 -42.03 11.48 -1.27
C ASN A 2 -40.62 11.77 -0.71
N LEU A 3 -40.52 12.40 0.47
CA LEU A 3 -39.21 12.80 1.02
C LEU A 3 -38.33 11.59 1.39
N TRP A 4 -38.94 10.55 1.98
CA TRP A 4 -38.25 9.31 2.34
C TRP A 4 -37.68 8.56 1.13
N LEU A 5 -38.41 8.55 0.01
CA LEU A 5 -37.96 7.94 -1.24
C LEU A 5 -36.78 8.70 -1.87
N VAL A 6 -36.81 10.04 -1.81
CA VAL A 6 -35.70 10.87 -2.29
C VAL A 6 -34.46 10.66 -1.41
N PHE A 7 -34.64 10.57 -0.09
CA PHE A 7 -33.54 10.28 0.83
C PHE A 7 -32.92 8.90 0.61
N SER A 8 -33.73 7.84 0.46
CA SER A 8 -33.21 6.48 0.28
C SER A 8 -32.50 6.30 -1.06
N SER A 9 -33.05 6.87 -2.15
CA SER A 9 -32.42 6.84 -3.48
C SER A 9 -31.13 7.65 -3.54
N ALA A 10 -31.08 8.83 -2.90
CA ALA A 10 -29.86 9.61 -2.77
C ALA A 10 -28.80 8.84 -1.98
N LEU A 11 -29.15 8.27 -0.82
CA LEU A 11 -28.22 7.49 0.00
C LEU A 11 -27.65 6.27 -0.74
N LEU A 12 -28.50 5.59 -1.52
CA LEU A 12 -28.08 4.48 -2.37
C LEU A 12 -27.07 4.94 -3.44
N ALA A 13 -27.34 6.08 -4.10
CA ALA A 13 -26.41 6.64 -5.08
C ALA A 13 -25.06 7.00 -4.45
N PHE A 14 -25.07 7.61 -3.25
CA PHE A 14 -23.85 7.89 -2.49
C PHE A 14 -23.05 6.62 -2.16
N ALA A 15 -23.73 5.54 -1.76
CA ALA A 15 -23.08 4.26 -1.47
C ALA A 15 -22.37 3.67 -2.70
N PHE A 16 -22.93 3.82 -3.90
CA PHE A 16 -22.27 3.35 -5.12
C PHE A 16 -21.07 4.22 -5.53
N VAL A 17 -21.16 5.54 -5.35
CA VAL A 17 -20.06 6.47 -5.69
C VAL A 17 -18.88 6.31 -4.74
N PHE A 18 -19.14 6.23 -3.43
CA PHE A 18 -18.09 6.23 -2.41
C PHE A 18 -17.76 4.85 -1.86
N GLY A 19 -18.52 3.81 -2.20
CA GLY A 19 -18.37 2.48 -1.63
C GLY A 19 -16.95 1.92 -1.78
N GLN A 20 -16.37 2.02 -2.97
CA GLN A 20 -15.01 1.54 -3.22
C GLN A 20 -13.96 2.31 -2.41
N THR A 21 -14.03 3.64 -2.42
CA THR A 21 -13.09 4.50 -1.70
C THR A 21 -13.18 4.27 -0.18
N ALA A 22 -14.40 4.17 0.36
CA ALA A 22 -14.62 3.88 1.77
C ALA A 22 -14.07 2.50 2.17
N ALA A 23 -14.27 1.49 1.32
CA ALA A 23 -13.73 0.15 1.56
C ALA A 23 -12.19 0.15 1.57
N THR A 24 -11.55 0.83 0.61
CA THR A 24 -10.08 0.96 0.56
C THR A 24 -9.54 1.69 1.78
N MET A 25 -10.13 2.83 2.17
CA MET A 25 -9.71 3.57 3.37
C MET A 25 -9.88 2.75 4.65
N PHE A 26 -10.97 1.99 4.77
CA PHE A 26 -11.18 1.15 5.95
C PHE A 26 -10.14 0.02 6.04
N ARG A 27 -9.82 -0.64 4.92
CA ARG A 27 -8.74 -1.61 4.85
C ARG A 27 -7.38 -0.99 5.16
N ALA A 28 -7.13 0.24 4.70
CA ALA A 28 -5.92 0.99 5.01
C ALA A 28 -5.76 1.24 6.51
N LEU A 29 -6.84 1.64 7.20
CA LEU A 29 -6.85 1.84 8.65
C LEU A 29 -6.49 0.56 9.40
N ILE A 30 -7.09 -0.57 9.01
CA ILE A 30 -6.77 -1.88 9.58
C ILE A 30 -5.30 -2.22 9.33
N MET A 31 -4.77 -1.95 8.13
CA MET A 31 -3.37 -2.20 7.81
C MET A 31 -2.41 -1.40 8.70
N ILE A 32 -2.70 -0.12 8.90
CA ILE A 32 -1.83 0.79 9.65
C ILE A 32 -1.87 0.47 11.15
N PHE A 33 -3.07 0.33 11.72
CA PHE A 33 -3.26 0.26 13.17
C PHE A 33 -3.34 -1.17 13.73
N VAL A 34 -3.84 -2.12 12.96
CA VAL A 34 -4.11 -3.48 13.47
C VAL A 34 -3.03 -4.46 13.03
N THR A 35 -2.82 -4.64 11.72
CA THR A 35 -1.86 -5.65 11.24
C THR A 35 -0.43 -5.15 11.23
N ASN A 36 -0.20 -3.85 11.01
CA ASN A 36 1.10 -3.17 10.99
C ASN A 36 2.24 -4.00 10.37
N PRO A 37 2.12 -4.41 9.09
CA PRO A 37 3.16 -5.22 8.43
C PRO A 37 4.47 -4.44 8.24
N PHE A 38 4.38 -3.13 8.13
CA PHE A 38 5.51 -2.21 8.03
C PHE A 38 5.21 -0.88 8.71
N GLY A 39 6.26 -0.20 9.14
CA GLY A 39 6.21 1.15 9.69
C GLY A 39 6.96 2.17 8.83
N VAL A 40 6.91 3.43 9.27
CA VAL A 40 7.74 4.49 8.71
C VAL A 40 9.21 4.16 8.94
N GLY A 41 10.03 4.25 7.90
CA GLY A 41 11.46 3.96 7.91
C GLY A 41 11.84 2.53 7.50
N ASP A 42 10.87 1.61 7.39
CA ASP A 42 11.13 0.24 6.98
C ASP A 42 11.42 0.15 5.48
N TRP A 43 12.34 -0.75 5.10
CA TRP A 43 12.58 -1.16 3.72
C TRP A 43 11.65 -2.31 3.37
N VAL A 44 10.80 -2.08 2.40
CA VAL A 44 9.74 -2.99 1.99
C VAL A 44 9.81 -3.21 0.50
N ARG A 45 9.53 -4.43 0.08
CA ARG A 45 9.34 -4.80 -1.32
C ARG A 45 7.88 -5.21 -1.52
N PHE A 46 7.23 -4.61 -2.50
CA PHE A 46 5.84 -4.90 -2.85
C PHE A 46 5.80 -5.85 -4.05
N GLY A 47 5.00 -6.91 -3.94
CA GLY A 47 4.82 -7.91 -4.98
C GLY A 47 6.13 -8.61 -5.37
N ASP A 48 6.22 -8.90 -6.67
CA ASP A 48 7.38 -9.54 -7.29
C ASP A 48 8.38 -8.53 -7.88
N ASP A 49 8.18 -7.23 -7.62
CA ASP A 49 9.12 -6.20 -8.09
C ASP A 49 10.48 -6.38 -7.41
N PRO A 50 11.59 -6.32 -8.15
CA PRO A 50 12.93 -6.51 -7.58
C PRO A 50 13.38 -5.32 -6.74
N VAL A 51 12.70 -4.17 -6.82
CA VAL A 51 13.12 -2.92 -6.20
C VAL A 51 12.57 -2.83 -4.77
N ALA A 52 13.47 -2.71 -3.81
CA ALA A 52 13.12 -2.35 -2.43
C ALA A 52 12.93 -0.84 -2.31
N VAL A 53 11.87 -0.43 -1.62
CA VAL A 53 11.55 0.97 -1.35
C VAL A 53 11.50 1.19 0.16
N LYS A 54 11.90 2.37 0.61
CA LYS A 54 11.82 2.78 2.00
C LYS A 54 10.51 3.51 2.24
N ILE A 55 9.83 3.23 3.34
CA ILE A 55 8.58 3.90 3.67
C ILE A 55 8.87 5.24 4.35
N GLN A 56 8.33 6.32 3.79
CA GLN A 56 8.48 7.67 4.34
C GLN A 56 7.23 8.10 5.12
N GLU A 57 6.05 7.96 4.52
CA GLU A 57 4.79 8.35 5.15
C GLU A 57 3.67 7.37 4.82
N LEU A 58 2.80 7.13 5.81
CA LEU A 58 1.62 6.27 5.68
C LEU A 58 0.37 7.13 5.65
N GLY A 59 -0.35 7.12 4.52
CA GLY A 59 -1.65 7.74 4.37
C GLY A 59 -2.78 6.72 4.17
N LEU A 60 -4.02 7.21 4.19
CA LEU A 60 -5.20 6.37 3.98
C LEU A 60 -5.49 6.06 2.51
N ASN A 61 -5.07 6.95 1.60
CA ASN A 61 -5.22 6.78 0.15
C ASN A 61 -3.88 6.49 -0.55
N PHE A 62 -2.79 7.07 -0.06
CA PHE A 62 -1.46 6.92 -0.63
C PHE A 62 -0.42 6.61 0.45
N VAL A 63 0.56 5.81 0.09
CA VAL A 63 1.79 5.59 0.86
C VAL A 63 2.91 6.28 0.11
N VAL A 64 3.67 7.11 0.82
CA VAL A 64 4.85 7.78 0.26
C VAL A 64 6.04 6.89 0.51
N VAL A 65 6.66 6.45 -0.59
CA VAL A 65 7.85 5.60 -0.55
C VAL A 65 9.01 6.28 -1.24
N GLU A 66 10.22 5.99 -0.80
CA GLU A 66 11.46 6.53 -1.32
C GLU A 66 12.30 5.37 -1.88
N THR A 67 12.75 5.48 -3.12
CA THR A 67 13.66 4.52 -3.74
C THR A 67 15.08 4.71 -3.19
N PHE A 68 15.95 3.71 -3.32
CA PHE A 68 17.38 3.83 -2.98
C PHE A 68 18.08 5.05 -3.60
N TRP A 69 17.62 5.52 -4.76
CA TRP A 69 18.15 6.69 -5.48
C TRP A 69 17.60 8.04 -4.97
N GLY A 70 16.75 8.05 -3.94
CA GLY A 70 16.11 9.26 -3.42
C GLY A 70 14.87 9.73 -4.20
N GLU A 71 14.34 8.88 -5.08
CA GLU A 71 13.08 9.17 -5.79
C GLU A 71 11.88 8.94 -4.88
N VAL A 72 11.02 9.94 -4.74
CA VAL A 72 9.79 9.86 -3.95
C VAL A 72 8.61 9.44 -4.83
N ILE A 73 7.97 8.34 -4.49
CA ILE A 73 6.86 7.74 -5.23
C ILE A 73 5.61 7.74 -4.34
N PHE A 74 4.49 8.21 -4.90
CA PHE A 74 3.18 8.15 -4.26
C PHE A 74 2.45 6.89 -4.70
N LEU A 75 2.53 5.84 -3.89
CA LEU A 75 1.93 4.55 -4.20
C LEU A 75 0.48 4.51 -3.72
N PRO A 76 -0.50 4.17 -4.58
CA PRO A 76 -1.89 4.03 -4.14
C PRO A 76 -2.03 2.85 -3.17
N VAL A 77 -2.77 3.06 -2.08
CA VAL A 77 -2.94 2.05 -1.03
C VAL A 77 -3.61 0.77 -1.54
N SER A 78 -4.45 0.85 -2.58
CA SER A 78 -5.04 -0.34 -3.21
C SER A 78 -3.98 -1.32 -3.71
N VAL A 79 -2.89 -0.82 -4.29
CA VAL A 79 -1.76 -1.65 -4.74
C VAL A 79 -1.04 -2.27 -3.55
N CYS A 80 -0.82 -1.51 -2.48
CA CYS A 80 -0.18 -2.02 -1.27
C CYS A 80 -1.02 -3.12 -0.58
N LEU A 81 -2.34 -2.97 -0.58
CA LEU A 81 -3.27 -3.91 0.09
C LEU A 81 -3.37 -5.25 -0.63
N ASP A 82 -3.30 -5.25 -1.95
CA ASP A 82 -3.45 -6.46 -2.76
C ASP A 82 -2.09 -7.13 -3.09
N ALA A 83 -0.99 -6.38 -2.97
CA ALA A 83 0.36 -6.90 -3.19
C ALA A 83 0.87 -7.77 -2.03
N ARG A 84 1.79 -8.70 -2.35
CA ARG A 84 2.59 -9.40 -1.32
C ARG A 84 3.58 -8.42 -0.70
N ILE A 85 3.62 -8.34 0.62
CA ILE A 85 4.47 -7.40 1.34
C ILE A 85 5.67 -8.15 1.92
N TYR A 86 6.89 -7.80 1.51
CA TYR A 86 8.12 -8.34 2.05
C TYR A 86 8.86 -7.23 2.83
N ASN A 87 8.90 -7.34 4.16
CA ASN A 87 9.60 -6.37 5.01
C ASN A 87 11.05 -6.80 5.23
N LEU A 88 11.97 -6.21 4.47
CA LEU A 88 13.40 -6.52 4.51
C LEU A 88 14.04 -6.05 5.83
N SER A 89 13.56 -4.95 6.41
CA SER A 89 14.07 -4.42 7.68
C SER A 89 13.76 -5.30 8.88
N ARG A 90 12.62 -6.01 8.87
CA ARG A 90 12.23 -6.95 9.94
C ARG A 90 12.63 -8.39 9.63
N SER A 91 13.18 -8.65 8.45
CA SER A 91 13.68 -9.97 8.08
C SER A 91 14.97 -10.31 8.84
N PRO A 92 15.25 -11.59 9.14
CA PRO A 92 16.57 -12.02 9.60
C PRO A 92 17.61 -11.86 8.49
N SER A 93 18.87 -12.22 8.77
CA SER A 93 19.98 -12.14 7.80
C SER A 93 19.58 -12.66 6.42
N LEU A 94 19.57 -11.76 5.44
CA LEU A 94 19.28 -12.06 4.05
C LEU A 94 20.57 -12.52 3.34
N TRP A 95 20.41 -13.33 2.30
CA TRP A 95 21.51 -13.80 1.46
C TRP A 95 21.45 -13.10 0.11
N MET A 96 22.62 -12.82 -0.49
CA MET A 96 22.72 -12.24 -1.81
C MET A 96 23.40 -13.24 -2.75
N ASN A 97 22.77 -13.50 -3.90
CA ASN A 97 23.39 -14.25 -4.99
C ASN A 97 23.99 -13.26 -6.00
N ALA A 98 25.25 -13.46 -6.37
CA ALA A 98 25.92 -12.67 -7.39
C ALA A 98 26.56 -13.62 -8.41
N THR A 99 26.12 -13.54 -9.65
CA THR A 99 26.71 -14.28 -10.78
C THR A 99 27.71 -13.37 -11.49
N ILE A 100 28.98 -13.77 -11.50
CA ILE A 100 30.03 -13.05 -12.22
C ILE A 100 30.26 -13.81 -13.52
N ASP A 101 29.98 -13.15 -14.63
CA ASP A 101 30.28 -13.69 -15.96
C ASP A 101 31.66 -13.19 -16.38
N LEU A 102 32.54 -14.12 -16.76
CA LEU A 102 33.90 -13.82 -17.21
C LEU A 102 33.98 -14.19 -18.69
N ASP A 103 34.18 -13.18 -19.53
CA ASP A 103 34.49 -13.37 -20.94
C ASP A 103 35.95 -13.85 -21.05
N VAL A 104 36.15 -15.03 -21.63
CA VAL A 104 37.46 -15.72 -21.74
C VAL A 104 37.95 -15.71 -23.18
#